data_AF-A0A373NGX3-F1
#
_entry.id   AF-A0A373NGX3-F1
#
_cell.length_a   1.000
_cell.length_b   1.000
_cell.length_c   1.000
_cell.angle_alpha   90.00
_cell.angle_beta   90.00
_cell.angle_gamma   90.00
#
_symmetry.space_group_name_H-M   'P 1'
#
loop_
_entity.id
_entity.type
_entity.pdbx_description
1 polymer ?
#
loop_
_entity_poly.entity_id
_entity_poly.type
_entity_poly.pdbx_seq_one_letter_code
_entity_poly.pdbx_strand_id
1 'polypeptide(L)'
;MQICIETDIIEFTQEVIKIGKADSNINTSSFAWRLHNLRDKHGLSQMQLAKELHTTSSQISRIESRVTEYPSIEIVIEAAKYFHVLTDYLLGITQITSTKSYDISELGLSEESVTRLITRRIDVDILNRLLEHENFPKLCIMIRNYFDDTIAEGIMARNKMIDFAVDQLTDLMTAEPAKRKEIIKDKQFLSLTEIRRE
;
A
#
# COMPACT_ATOMS: atom_id res chain seq x y z
N MET A 1 6.83 11.12 20.77
CA MET A 1 8.07 10.48 20.28
C MET A 1 7.80 9.22 19.44
N GLN A 2 6.70 8.47 19.69
CA GLN A 2 6.35 7.28 18.89
C GLN A 2 5.83 7.57 17.46
N ILE A 3 5.27 8.77 17.21
CA ILE A 3 4.67 9.14 15.92
C ILE A 3 5.73 9.53 14.88
N CYS A 4 6.89 10.07 15.31
CA CYS A 4 7.96 10.48 14.38
C CYS A 4 8.59 9.27 13.66
N ILE A 5 8.72 8.14 14.36
CA ILE A 5 9.40 6.94 13.85
C ILE A 5 8.58 6.22 12.76
N GLU A 6 7.25 6.33 12.78
CA GLU A 6 6.39 5.72 11.74
C GLU A 6 6.39 6.54 10.45
N THR A 7 6.47 7.87 10.54
CA THR A 7 6.59 8.75 9.36
C THR A 7 7.92 8.53 8.65
N ASP A 8 9.01 8.39 9.40
CA ASP A 8 10.35 8.15 8.85
C ASP A 8 10.45 6.79 8.12
N ILE A 9 9.73 5.76 8.58
CA ILE A 9 9.67 4.44 7.93
C ILE A 9 8.88 4.49 6.62
N ILE A 10 7.79 5.26 6.57
CA ILE A 10 6.96 5.40 5.36
C ILE A 10 7.69 6.23 4.29
N GLU A 11 8.38 7.31 4.67
CA GLU A 11 9.27 8.03 3.74
C GLU A 11 10.41 7.12 3.26
N PHE A 12 10.95 6.29 4.15
CA PHE A 12 11.99 5.33 3.81
C PHE A 12 11.53 4.32 2.73
N THR A 13 10.32 3.76 2.82
CA THR A 13 9.81 2.80 1.81
C THR A 13 9.54 3.49 0.46
N GLN A 14 8.94 4.69 0.47
CA GLN A 14 8.65 5.45 -0.75
C GLN A 14 9.90 5.82 -1.55
N GLU A 15 11.01 6.08 -0.87
CA GLU A 15 12.27 6.46 -1.51
C GLU A 15 13.04 5.25 -2.08
N VAL A 16 13.00 4.09 -1.40
CA VAL A 16 13.51 2.83 -1.95
C VAL A 16 12.78 2.46 -3.25
N ILE A 17 11.47 2.70 -3.30
CA ILE A 17 10.63 2.43 -4.48
C ILE A 17 10.90 3.42 -5.63
N LYS A 18 11.25 4.69 -5.33
CA LYS A 18 11.63 5.68 -6.36
C LYS A 18 12.98 5.34 -7.01
N ILE A 19 13.96 4.88 -6.24
CA ILE A 19 15.30 4.58 -6.78
C ILE A 19 15.26 3.32 -7.67
N GLY A 20 14.37 2.36 -7.40
CA GLY A 20 14.15 1.19 -8.27
C GLY A 20 13.63 1.51 -9.69
N LYS A 21 13.24 2.76 -9.98
CA LYS A 21 12.76 3.18 -11.31
C LYS A 21 13.78 3.97 -12.16
N ALA A 22 14.95 4.31 -11.62
CA ALA A 22 16.00 4.99 -12.36
C ALA A 22 17.24 4.08 -12.42
N ASP A 23 17.64 3.71 -13.64
CA ASP A 23 18.86 2.97 -14.01
C ASP A 23 18.87 1.45 -13.75
N SER A 24 18.64 0.70 -14.83
CA SER A 24 18.73 -0.77 -14.96
C SER A 24 20.15 -1.36 -14.76
N ASN A 25 21.09 -0.60 -14.19
CA ASN A 25 22.48 -1.01 -13.96
C ASN A 25 22.96 -0.79 -12.52
N ILE A 26 22.09 -0.34 -11.61
CA ILE A 26 22.45 -0.10 -10.22
C ILE A 26 22.27 -1.39 -9.41
N ASN A 27 23.40 -1.99 -9.00
CA ASN A 27 23.38 -3.09 -8.02
C ASN A 27 22.95 -2.55 -6.63
N THR A 28 21.64 -2.56 -6.39
CA THR A 28 20.97 -2.20 -5.13
C THR A 28 21.28 -3.16 -3.97
N SER A 29 21.96 -4.28 -4.25
CA SER A 29 22.44 -5.23 -3.24
C SER A 29 23.85 -4.92 -2.75
N SER A 30 24.57 -3.96 -3.37
CA SER A 30 25.93 -3.60 -2.93
C SER A 30 25.92 -2.75 -1.66
N PHE A 31 26.82 -3.05 -0.71
CA PHE A 31 27.03 -2.27 0.50
C PHE A 31 27.26 -0.78 0.20
N ALA A 32 28.11 -0.50 -0.80
CA ALA A 32 28.42 0.86 -1.26
C ALA A 32 27.16 1.67 -1.59
N TRP A 33 26.24 1.06 -2.34
CA TRP A 33 24.98 1.70 -2.71
C TRP A 33 24.09 1.90 -1.47
N ARG A 34 23.97 0.89 -0.60
CA ARG A 34 23.11 0.99 0.60
C ARG A 34 23.59 2.05 1.58
N LEU A 35 24.89 2.13 1.79
CA LEU A 35 25.50 3.16 2.63
C LEU A 35 25.31 4.56 2.04
N HIS A 36 25.53 4.71 0.73
CA HIS A 36 25.31 5.98 0.02
C HIS A 36 23.86 6.46 0.14
N ASN A 37 22.89 5.56 -0.08
CA ASN A 37 21.48 5.92 0.06
C ASN A 37 21.14 6.30 1.50
N LEU A 38 21.55 5.51 2.50
CA LEU A 38 21.33 5.88 3.90
C LEU A 38 21.93 7.25 4.23
N ARG A 39 23.12 7.56 3.70
CA ARG A 39 23.75 8.87 3.88
C ARG A 39 22.90 10.00 3.29
N ASP A 40 22.48 9.86 2.03
CA ASP A 40 21.71 10.87 1.30
C ASP A 40 20.34 11.12 1.95
N LYS A 41 19.66 10.05 2.40
CA LYS A 41 18.37 10.14 3.11
C LYS A 41 18.45 10.94 4.40
N HIS A 42 19.53 10.76 5.16
CA HIS A 42 19.77 11.50 6.38
C HIS A 42 20.33 12.92 6.11
N GLY A 43 20.44 13.34 4.84
CA GLY A 43 20.95 14.66 4.45
C GLY A 43 22.41 14.89 4.84
N LEU A 44 23.19 13.82 5.01
CA LEU A 44 24.55 13.90 5.52
C LEU A 44 25.55 14.06 4.37
N SER A 45 26.53 14.95 4.56
CA SER A 45 27.75 14.92 3.75
C SER A 45 28.61 13.71 4.09
N GLN A 46 29.47 13.28 3.16
CA GLN A 46 30.45 12.21 3.41
C GLN A 46 31.34 12.50 4.63
N MET A 47 31.63 13.77 4.88
CA MET A 47 32.40 14.20 6.05
C MET A 47 31.61 14.05 7.36
N GLN A 48 30.31 14.38 7.36
CA GLN A 48 29.45 14.18 8.53
C GLN A 48 29.29 12.70 8.84
N LEU A 49 29.00 11.87 7.84
CA LEU A 49 28.92 10.42 8.04
C LEU A 49 30.25 9.85 8.55
N ALA A 50 31.38 10.29 7.99
CA ALA A 50 32.69 9.83 8.44
C ALA A 50 32.94 10.12 9.93
N LYS A 51 32.47 11.27 10.42
CA LYS A 51 32.60 11.64 11.84
C LYS A 51 31.81 10.69 12.75
N GLU A 52 30.58 10.34 12.35
CA GLU A 52 29.71 9.43 13.09
C GLU A 52 30.22 7.98 13.05
N LEU A 53 30.78 7.56 11.91
CA LEU A 53 31.35 6.22 11.74
C LEU A 53 32.82 6.11 12.20
N HIS A 54 33.34 7.13 12.89
CA HIS A 54 34.72 7.19 13.39
C HIS A 54 35.78 6.87 12.32
N THR A 55 35.55 7.35 11.09
CA THR A 55 36.39 7.10 9.92
C THR A 55 36.73 8.42 9.21
N THR A 56 37.38 8.33 8.05
CA THR A 56 37.75 9.50 7.24
C THR A 56 36.77 9.70 6.08
N SER A 57 36.55 10.95 5.70
CA SER A 57 35.75 11.31 4.51
C SER A 57 36.24 10.57 3.26
N SER A 58 37.56 10.41 3.10
CA SER A 58 38.15 9.67 1.99
C SER A 58 37.78 8.18 2.01
N GLN A 59 37.73 7.54 3.19
CA GLN A 59 37.30 6.16 3.29
C GLN A 59 35.82 5.98 2.91
N ILE A 60 34.93 6.85 3.38
CA ILE A 60 33.50 6.83 2.97
C ILE A 60 33.38 7.03 1.45
N SER A 61 34.07 8.02 0.89
CA SER A 61 34.06 8.29 -0.55
C SER A 61 34.52 7.09 -1.37
N ARG A 62 35.60 6.40 -0.96
CA ARG A 62 36.12 5.20 -1.63
C ARG A 62 35.17 4.01 -1.53
N ILE A 63 34.48 3.86 -0.40
CA ILE A 63 33.46 2.83 -0.20
C ILE A 63 32.27 3.09 -1.12
N GLU A 64 31.69 4.29 -1.10
CA GLU A 64 30.54 4.66 -1.94
C GLU A 64 30.86 4.54 -3.44
N SER A 65 32.10 4.86 -3.82
CA SER A 65 32.60 4.75 -5.20
C SER A 65 33.01 3.32 -5.59
N ARG A 66 32.84 2.33 -4.70
CA ARG A 66 33.25 0.91 -4.89
C ARG A 66 34.75 0.69 -5.14
N VAL A 67 35.58 1.69 -4.85
CA VAL A 67 37.05 1.55 -4.89
C VAL A 67 37.51 0.65 -3.73
N THR A 68 36.82 0.74 -2.60
CA THR A 68 36.96 -0.21 -1.49
C THR A 68 35.80 -1.20 -1.55
N GLU A 69 36.05 -2.39 -2.07
CA GLU A 69 35.04 -3.44 -2.22
C GLU A 69 34.62 -4.06 -0.87
N TYR A 70 35.56 -4.16 0.06
CA TYR A 70 35.35 -4.74 1.40
C TYR A 70 35.67 -3.69 2.48
N PRO A 71 34.65 -2.98 3.00
CA PRO A 71 34.83 -2.11 4.17
C PRO A 71 35.21 -2.95 5.40
N SER A 72 35.84 -2.31 6.39
CA SER A 72 36.15 -2.99 7.64
C SER A 72 34.86 -3.32 8.41
N ILE A 73 34.89 -4.38 9.21
CA ILE A 73 33.71 -4.82 9.96
C ILE A 73 33.25 -3.76 10.96
N GLU A 74 34.17 -2.94 11.48
CA GLU A 74 33.86 -1.82 12.36
C GLU A 74 32.98 -0.78 11.67
N ILE A 75 33.27 -0.43 10.40
CA ILE A 75 32.45 0.51 9.62
C ILE A 75 31.05 -0.04 9.42
N VAL A 76 30.92 -1.36 9.15
CA VAL A 76 29.63 -2.01 8.96
C VAL A 76 28.81 -1.99 10.25
N ILE A 77 29.43 -2.30 11.39
CA ILE A 77 28.78 -2.31 12.70
C ILE A 77 28.37 -0.89 13.11
N GLU A 78 29.25 0.10 12.97
CA GLU A 78 28.92 1.48 13.33
C GLU A 78 27.86 2.07 12.40
N ALA A 79 27.87 1.73 11.10
CA ALA A 79 26.79 2.13 10.19
C ALA A 79 25.46 1.50 10.60
N ALA A 80 25.44 0.20 10.94
CA ALA A 80 24.24 -0.47 11.41
C ALA A 80 23.67 0.17 12.68
N LYS A 81 24.53 0.51 13.64
CA LYS A 81 24.14 1.20 14.88
C LYS A 81 23.61 2.61 14.61
N TYR A 82 24.33 3.39 13.81
CA TYR A 82 24.00 4.78 13.53
C TYR A 82 22.66 4.92 12.79
N PHE A 83 22.46 4.10 11.76
CA PHE A 83 21.22 4.11 10.97
C PHE A 83 20.11 3.24 11.56
N HIS A 84 20.35 2.57 12.70
CA HIS A 84 19.43 1.62 13.30
C HIS A 84 18.93 0.54 12.32
N VAL A 85 19.83 0.04 11.46
CA VAL A 85 19.53 -0.99 10.47
C VAL A 85 20.21 -2.33 10.75
N LEU A 86 19.67 -3.41 10.18
CA LEU A 86 20.32 -4.72 10.21
C LEU A 86 21.62 -4.72 9.41
N THR A 87 22.65 -5.39 9.94
CA THR A 87 23.88 -5.66 9.18
C THR A 87 23.59 -6.46 7.92
N ASP A 88 22.65 -7.41 7.99
CA ASP A 88 22.16 -8.18 6.85
C ASP A 88 21.58 -7.28 5.75
N TYR A 89 20.95 -6.16 6.12
CA TYR A 89 20.49 -5.19 5.14
C TYR A 89 21.67 -4.49 4.48
N LEU A 90 22.62 -3.97 5.26
CA LEU A 90 23.81 -3.31 4.71
C LEU A 90 24.62 -4.21 3.78
N LEU A 91 24.74 -5.50 4.12
CA LEU A 91 25.46 -6.51 3.35
C LEU A 91 24.67 -7.04 2.15
N GLY A 92 23.42 -6.60 1.94
CA GLY A 92 22.60 -7.02 0.81
C GLY A 92 21.98 -8.42 0.94
N ILE A 93 21.97 -8.99 2.14
CA ILE A 93 21.37 -10.31 2.46
C ILE A 93 19.85 -10.19 2.59
N THR A 94 19.35 -9.06 3.13
CA THR A 94 17.90 -8.79 3.27
C THR A 94 17.52 -7.39 2.75
N GLN A 95 16.26 -7.21 2.37
CA GLN A 95 15.68 -5.89 2.09
C GLN A 95 15.06 -5.24 3.34
N ILE A 96 14.95 -6.00 4.43
CA ILE A 96 14.34 -5.56 5.68
C ILE A 96 15.35 -4.73 6.46
N THR A 97 15.06 -3.45 6.66
CA THR A 97 15.99 -2.53 7.31
C THR A 97 15.98 -2.62 8.82
N SER A 98 14.87 -3.01 9.45
CA SER A 98 14.75 -2.99 10.92
C SER A 98 14.61 -4.39 11.54
N THR A 99 14.93 -4.52 12.82
CA THR A 99 14.71 -5.71 13.66
C THR A 99 13.25 -6.00 13.96
N LYS A 100 12.29 -5.16 13.53
CA LYS A 100 10.86 -5.45 13.69
C LYS A 100 10.47 -6.54 12.69
N SER A 101 10.76 -7.77 13.05
CA SER A 101 10.05 -8.93 12.55
C SER A 101 8.61 -8.80 13.03
N TYR A 102 7.75 -8.21 12.20
CA TYR A 102 6.32 -8.22 12.46
C TYR A 102 5.83 -9.65 12.30
N ASP A 103 5.19 -10.19 13.33
CA ASP A 103 4.46 -11.44 13.19
C ASP A 103 3.36 -11.20 12.14
N ILE A 104 3.23 -12.09 11.16
CA ILE A 104 2.21 -12.00 10.11
C ILE A 104 0.81 -11.93 10.75
N SER A 105 0.66 -12.50 11.94
CA SER A 105 -0.54 -12.45 12.78
C SER A 105 -0.92 -11.02 13.21
N GLU A 106 0.06 -10.13 13.40
CA GLU A 106 -0.17 -8.73 13.80
C GLU A 106 -0.65 -7.84 12.64
N LEU A 107 -0.48 -8.29 11.39
CA LEU A 107 -0.94 -7.56 10.20
C LEU A 107 -2.46 -7.70 9.96
N GLY A 108 -3.15 -8.54 10.75
CA GLY A 108 -4.58 -8.79 10.60
C GLY A 108 -4.96 -9.45 9.27
N LEU A 109 -4.01 -10.09 8.60
CA LEU A 109 -4.22 -10.77 7.33
C LEU A 109 -4.86 -12.15 7.56
N SER A 110 -5.83 -12.52 6.71
CA SER A 110 -6.36 -13.88 6.73
C SER A 110 -5.34 -14.87 6.16
N GLU A 111 -5.42 -16.13 6.60
CA GLU A 111 -4.56 -17.23 6.14
C GLU A 111 -4.58 -17.38 4.60
N GLU A 112 -5.74 -17.20 3.99
CA GLU A 112 -5.91 -17.19 2.54
C GLU A 112 -5.16 -16.02 1.87
N SER A 113 -5.17 -14.83 2.49
CA SER A 113 -4.46 -13.66 1.97
C SER A 113 -2.95 -13.87 2.02
N VAL A 114 -2.44 -14.41 3.13
CA VAL A 114 -1.03 -14.76 3.31
C VAL A 114 -0.60 -15.80 2.26
N THR A 115 -1.41 -16.84 2.07
CA THR A 115 -1.14 -17.89 1.07
C THR A 115 -1.04 -17.29 -0.34
N ARG A 116 -1.92 -16.35 -0.71
CA ARG A 116 -1.89 -15.68 -2.02
C ARG A 116 -0.66 -14.79 -2.22
N LEU A 117 -0.17 -14.16 -1.15
CA LEU A 117 1.06 -13.37 -1.15
C LEU A 117 2.29 -14.26 -1.34
N ILE A 118 2.38 -15.35 -0.58
CA ILE A 118 3.52 -16.29 -0.64
C ILE A 118 3.56 -17.02 -1.99
N THR A 119 2.40 -17.44 -2.50
CA THR A 119 2.29 -18.14 -3.80
C THR A 119 2.42 -17.23 -5.01
N ARG A 120 2.73 -15.93 -4.81
CA ARG A 120 2.86 -14.90 -5.86
C ARG A 120 1.65 -14.79 -6.80
N ARG A 121 0.46 -15.14 -6.32
CA ARG A 121 -0.79 -14.89 -7.05
C ARG A 121 -1.16 -13.41 -7.06
N ILE A 122 -0.62 -12.67 -6.11
CA ILE A 122 -0.72 -11.21 -6.02
C ILE A 122 0.66 -10.64 -6.33
N ASP A 123 0.73 -9.72 -7.28
CA ASP A 123 1.93 -8.95 -7.55
C ASP A 123 2.18 -8.01 -6.35
N VAL A 124 3.27 -8.29 -5.63
CA VAL A 124 3.62 -7.59 -4.39
C VAL A 124 3.99 -6.13 -4.67
N ASP A 125 4.53 -5.81 -5.84
CA ASP A 125 4.87 -4.44 -6.20
C ASP A 125 3.62 -3.61 -6.47
N ILE A 126 2.61 -4.19 -7.12
CA ILE A 126 1.31 -3.54 -7.31
C ILE A 126 0.60 -3.38 -5.97
N LEU A 127 0.66 -4.40 -5.10
CA LEU A 127 0.07 -4.32 -3.77
C LEU A 127 0.68 -3.19 -2.94
N ASN A 128 2.02 -3.09 -2.89
CA ASN A 128 2.69 -2.02 -2.15
C ASN A 128 2.29 -0.64 -2.70
N ARG A 129 2.27 -0.47 -4.03
CA ARG A 129 1.82 0.78 -4.66
C ARG A 129 0.37 1.13 -4.31
N LEU A 130 -0.49 0.12 -4.18
CA LEU A 130 -1.89 0.33 -3.78
C LEU A 130 -1.97 0.76 -2.31
N LEU A 131 -1.29 0.04 -1.40
CA LEU A 131 -1.31 0.33 0.04
C LEU A 131 -0.71 1.70 0.38
N GLU A 132 0.33 2.12 -0.35
CA GLU A 132 1.01 3.40 -0.15
C GLU A 132 0.30 4.59 -0.82
N HIS A 133 -0.76 4.34 -1.60
CA HIS A 133 -1.44 5.40 -2.33
C HIS A 133 -2.31 6.27 -1.38
N GLU A 134 -2.23 7.60 -1.52
CA GLU A 134 -2.97 8.57 -0.70
C GLU A 134 -4.49 8.36 -0.68
N ASN A 135 -5.04 7.80 -1.76
CA ASN A 135 -6.47 7.53 -1.90
C ASN A 135 -6.88 6.13 -1.42
N PHE A 136 -5.94 5.26 -1.04
CA PHE A 136 -6.26 3.93 -0.55
C PHE A 136 -7.10 3.93 0.74
N PRO A 137 -6.82 4.80 1.74
CA PRO A 137 -7.72 4.94 2.89
C PRO A 137 -9.14 5.35 2.51
N LYS A 138 -9.31 6.25 1.52
CA LYS A 138 -10.62 6.65 1.01
C LYS A 138 -11.34 5.47 0.35
N LEU A 139 -10.62 4.65 -0.41
CA LEU A 139 -11.16 3.43 -1.00
C LEU A 139 -11.62 2.44 0.08
N CYS A 140 -10.83 2.22 1.13
CA CYS A 140 -11.21 1.37 2.25
C CYS A 140 -12.47 1.87 2.96
N ILE A 141 -12.64 3.20 3.13
CA ILE A 141 -13.85 3.78 3.68
C ILE A 141 -15.04 3.58 2.73
N MET A 142 -14.87 3.76 1.42
CA MET A 142 -15.94 3.52 0.44
C MET A 142 -16.38 2.06 0.43
N ILE A 143 -15.42 1.13 0.46
CA ILE A 143 -15.67 -0.32 0.56
C ILE A 143 -16.39 -0.64 1.87
N ARG A 144 -15.91 -0.08 2.99
CA ARG A 144 -16.55 -0.25 4.30
C ARG A 144 -17.98 0.26 4.29
N ASN A 145 -18.24 1.46 3.78
CA ASN A 145 -19.58 2.03 3.67
C ASN A 145 -20.50 1.26 2.70
N TYR A 146 -19.93 0.54 1.74
CA TYR A 146 -20.68 -0.37 0.89
C TYR A 146 -21.13 -1.63 1.64
N PHE A 147 -20.27 -2.17 2.50
CA PHE A 147 -20.55 -3.37 3.29
C PHE A 147 -21.29 -3.09 4.61
N ASP A 148 -21.07 -1.93 5.23
CA ASP A 148 -21.79 -1.44 6.39
C ASP A 148 -23.08 -0.76 5.88
N ASP A 149 -24.24 -1.40 6.12
CA ASP A 149 -25.59 -1.20 5.55
C ASP A 149 -26.16 0.23 5.33
N THR A 150 -25.42 1.31 5.54
CA THR A 150 -25.81 2.70 5.26
C THR A 150 -26.20 2.98 3.80
N ILE A 151 -25.49 2.41 2.81
CA ILE A 151 -25.94 2.48 1.39
C ILE A 151 -27.11 1.51 1.15
N ALA A 152 -27.14 0.44 1.92
CA ALA A 152 -28.06 -0.66 1.75
C ALA A 152 -29.48 -0.31 2.23
N GLU A 153 -29.61 0.53 3.26
CA GLU A 153 -30.85 1.22 3.64
C GLU A 153 -31.33 2.19 2.55
N GLY A 154 -30.42 2.95 1.93
CA GLY A 154 -30.75 3.85 0.82
C GLY A 154 -31.23 3.11 -0.43
N ILE A 155 -30.58 1.99 -0.77
CA ILE A 155 -30.99 1.09 -1.86
C ILE A 155 -32.32 0.41 -1.53
N MET A 156 -32.54 -0.04 -0.30
CA MET A 156 -33.81 -0.61 0.14
C MET A 156 -34.95 0.42 0.12
N ALA A 157 -34.72 1.65 0.58
CA ALA A 157 -35.70 2.73 0.53
C ALA A 157 -36.08 3.06 -0.93
N ARG A 158 -35.09 3.06 -1.83
CA ARG A 158 -35.31 3.23 -3.27
C ARG A 158 -36.10 2.07 -3.89
N ASN A 159 -35.72 0.82 -3.62
CA ASN A 159 -36.44 -0.35 -4.13
C ASN A 159 -37.88 -0.38 -3.60
N LYS A 160 -38.10 -0.04 -2.32
CA LYS A 160 -39.43 0.09 -1.72
C LYS A 160 -40.29 1.16 -2.38
N MET A 161 -39.69 2.25 -2.86
CA MET A 161 -40.39 3.29 -3.63
C MET A 161 -40.76 2.79 -5.04
N ILE A 162 -39.88 2.00 -5.67
CA ILE A 162 -40.15 1.33 -6.94
C ILE A 162 -41.30 0.33 -6.78
N ASP A 163 -41.29 -0.50 -5.74
CA ASP A 163 -42.37 -1.45 -5.41
C ASP A 163 -43.71 -0.73 -5.25
N PHE A 164 -43.73 0.36 -4.49
CA PHE A 164 -44.93 1.17 -4.29
C PHE A 164 -45.49 1.77 -5.60
N ALA A 165 -44.61 2.21 -6.50
CA ALA A 165 -45.03 2.71 -7.82
C ALA A 165 -45.58 1.56 -8.70
N VAL A 166 -44.97 0.38 -8.64
CA VAL A 166 -45.41 -0.82 -9.36
C VAL A 166 -46.77 -1.32 -8.86
N ASP A 167 -47.03 -1.26 -7.56
CA ASP A 167 -48.32 -1.62 -6.96
C ASP A 167 -49.43 -0.66 -7.41
N GLN A 168 -49.20 0.65 -7.35
CA GLN A 168 -50.17 1.64 -7.86
C GLN A 168 -50.46 1.46 -9.35
N LEU A 169 -49.44 1.16 -10.16
CA LEU A 169 -49.64 0.82 -11.57
C LEU A 169 -50.46 -0.46 -11.74
N THR A 170 -50.28 -1.44 -10.86
CA THR A 170 -51.05 -2.69 -10.87
C THR A 170 -52.52 -2.44 -10.53
N ASP A 171 -52.80 -1.59 -9.54
CA ASP A 171 -54.15 -1.16 -9.18
C ASP A 171 -54.82 -0.39 -10.34
N LEU A 172 -54.11 0.57 -10.96
CA LEU A 172 -54.60 1.28 -12.14
C LEU A 172 -54.84 0.35 -13.33
N MET A 173 -54.03 -0.69 -13.50
CA MET A 173 -54.23 -1.71 -14.53
C MET A 173 -55.54 -2.48 -14.36
N THR A 174 -56.00 -2.66 -13.11
CA THR A 174 -57.30 -3.29 -12.82
C THR A 174 -58.47 -2.32 -12.98
N ALA A 175 -58.28 -1.03 -12.68
CA ALA A 175 -59.30 0.00 -12.79
C ALA A 175 -59.52 0.51 -14.23
N GLU A 176 -58.48 0.56 -15.06
CA GLU A 176 -58.53 1.09 -16.44
C GLU A 176 -58.00 0.08 -17.48
N PRO A 177 -58.83 -0.89 -17.93
CA PRO A 177 -58.41 -1.93 -18.88
C PRO A 177 -57.96 -1.38 -20.24
N ALA A 178 -58.41 -0.19 -20.62
CA ALA A 178 -58.09 0.46 -21.89
C ALA A 178 -56.61 0.89 -22.00
N LYS A 179 -55.94 1.19 -20.87
CA LYS A 179 -54.53 1.63 -20.84
C LYS A 179 -53.55 0.51 -20.47
N ARG A 180 -54.04 -0.73 -20.38
CA ARG A 180 -53.27 -1.90 -19.90
C ARG A 180 -51.92 -2.10 -20.58
N LYS A 181 -51.85 -1.90 -21.90
CA LYS A 181 -50.61 -2.09 -22.68
C LYS A 181 -49.52 -1.08 -22.32
N GLU A 182 -49.91 0.16 -22.01
CA GLU A 182 -48.99 1.24 -21.62
C GLU A 182 -48.48 1.01 -20.20
N ILE A 183 -49.39 0.69 -19.27
CA ILE A 183 -49.08 0.40 -17.86
C ILE A 183 -48.12 -0.81 -17.71
N ILE A 184 -48.27 -1.85 -18.54
CA ILE A 184 -47.35 -3.00 -18.54
C ILE A 184 -45.93 -2.58 -18.93
N LYS A 185 -45.78 -1.66 -19.89
CA LYS A 185 -44.49 -1.17 -20.35
C LYS A 185 -43.80 -0.35 -19.26
N ASP A 186 -44.56 0.50 -18.56
CA ASP A 186 -44.06 1.32 -17.45
C ASP A 186 -43.65 0.46 -16.26
N LYS A 187 -44.43 -0.57 -15.93
CA LYS A 187 -44.09 -1.56 -14.89
C LYS A 187 -42.80 -2.32 -15.22
N GLN A 188 -42.63 -2.76 -16.47
CA GLN A 188 -41.41 -3.42 -16.92
C GLN A 188 -40.19 -2.50 -16.81
N PHE A 189 -40.32 -1.24 -17.24
CA PHE A 189 -39.25 -0.26 -17.13
C PHE A 189 -38.81 -0.04 -15.68
N LEU A 190 -39.76 0.14 -14.76
CA LEU A 190 -39.46 0.34 -13.34
C LEU A 190 -38.75 -0.87 -12.71
N SER A 191 -39.21 -2.10 -13.00
CA SER A 191 -38.57 -3.33 -12.52
C SER A 191 -37.13 -3.52 -12.99
N LEU A 192 -36.76 -2.98 -14.16
CA LEU A 192 -35.38 -3.03 -14.68
C LEU A 192 -34.43 -2.07 -13.95
N THR A 193 -34.97 -1.10 -13.21
CA THR A 193 -34.17 -0.11 -12.47
C THR A 193 -33.93 -0.50 -11.01
N GLU A 194 -34.53 -1.61 -10.56
CA GLU A 194 -34.28 -2.18 -9.24
C GLU A 194 -32.85 -2.71 -9.12
N ILE A 195 -32.21 -2.43 -7.99
CA ILE A 195 -30.89 -2.98 -7.69
C ILE A 195 -31.09 -4.19 -6.78
N ARG A 196 -30.86 -5.40 -7.31
CA ARG A 196 -30.89 -6.63 -6.49
C ARG A 196 -29.52 -6.84 -5.84
N ARG A 197 -29.52 -7.07 -4.51
CA ARG A 197 -28.34 -7.59 -3.81
C ARG A 197 -28.12 -9.02 -4.31
N GLU A 198 -26.91 -9.33 -4.78
CA GLU A 198 -26.44 -10.73 -4.92
C GLU A 198 -25.90 -11.25 -3.58
#